data_AF-A0A920KLM1-F1
#
_entry.id   AF-A0A920KLM1-F1
#
_cell.length_a   1.000
_cell.length_b   1.000
_cell.length_c   1.000
_cell.angle_alpha   90.00
_cell.angle_beta   90.00
_cell.angle_gamma   90.00
#
_symmetry.space_group_name_H-M   'P 1'
#
loop_
_entity.id
_entity.type
_entity.pdbx_description
1 polymer ?
#
loop_
_entity_poly.entity_id
_entity_poly.type
_entity_poly.pdbx_seq_one_letter_code
_entity_poly.pdbx_strand_id
1 'polypeptide(L)'
;MNNFNQNNFKADLKEINLSKVGVITLSTDLTIEQDYRKVCYNLPIDIFFNRIPFLNPLTHENYIKMADHISETTNQILPNEKVDVVHMDVPLAQLK
;
A
#
# COMPACT_ATOMS: atom_id res chain seq x y z
N MET A 1 6.26 54.38 -3.35
CA MET A 1 5.91 52.95 -3.17
C MET A 1 7.20 52.16 -3.37
N ASN A 2 7.59 51.38 -2.37
CA ASN A 2 8.86 50.65 -2.38
C ASN A 2 8.84 49.56 -3.46
N ASN A 3 9.96 49.38 -4.15
CA ASN A 3 10.12 48.43 -5.24
C ASN A 3 9.86 47.00 -4.76
N PHE A 4 8.80 46.37 -5.27
CA PHE A 4 8.57 44.94 -5.11
C PHE A 4 9.58 44.18 -5.97
N ASN A 5 10.33 43.26 -5.36
CA ASN A 5 11.32 42.45 -6.06
C ASN A 5 10.92 40.97 -5.91
N GLN A 6 10.46 40.37 -7.01
CA GLN A 6 9.99 38.99 -7.04
C GLN A 6 11.09 38.07 -7.53
N ASN A 7 11.51 37.12 -6.69
CA ASN A 7 12.39 36.04 -7.10
C ASN A 7 11.56 34.87 -7.63
N ASN A 8 11.66 34.59 -8.93
CA ASN A 8 11.07 33.42 -9.55
C ASN A 8 12.06 32.24 -9.46
N PHE A 9 11.80 31.31 -8.55
CA PHE A 9 12.51 30.04 -8.50
C PHE A 9 11.86 29.03 -9.44
N LYS A 10 12.68 28.32 -10.20
CA LYS A 10 12.24 27.15 -10.95
C LYS A 10 12.44 25.93 -10.07
N ALA A 11 11.43 25.08 -9.94
CA ALA A 11 11.58 23.80 -9.25
C ALA A 11 12.58 22.93 -10.01
N ASP A 12 13.63 22.47 -9.32
CA ASP A 12 14.55 21.44 -9.82
C ASP A 12 14.16 20.11 -9.17
N LEU A 13 13.24 19.40 -9.83
CA LEU A 13 12.76 18.10 -9.37
C LEU A 13 13.61 17.01 -10.04
N LYS A 14 14.34 16.25 -9.24
CA LYS A 14 15.02 15.05 -9.72
C LYS A 14 14.01 13.91 -9.77
N GLU A 15 13.88 13.26 -10.92
CA GLU A 15 13.16 11.98 -11.00
C GLU A 15 13.94 10.93 -10.22
N ILE A 16 13.31 10.38 -9.20
CA ILE A 16 13.82 9.25 -8.43
C ILE A 16 12.93 8.08 -8.77
N ASN A 17 13.52 7.03 -9.33
CA ASN A 17 12.78 5.79 -9.61
C ASN A 17 12.71 4.97 -8.31
N LEU A 18 11.59 5.07 -7.61
CA LEU A 18 11.30 4.31 -6.40
C LEU A 18 10.53 3.05 -6.79
N SER A 19 10.89 1.90 -6.21
CA SER A 19 10.11 0.67 -6.42
C SER A 19 8.75 0.79 -5.73
N LYS A 20 7.67 0.45 -6.43
CA LYS A 20 6.30 0.52 -5.90
C LYS A 20 5.90 -0.82 -5.31
N VAL A 21 5.67 -0.85 -4.00
CA VAL A 21 5.26 -2.04 -3.24
C VAL A 21 3.80 -1.91 -2.84
N GLY A 22 2.97 -2.86 -3.28
CA GLY A 22 1.59 -3.00 -2.81
C GLY A 22 1.52 -3.93 -1.62
N VAL A 23 0.71 -3.60 -0.62
CA VAL A 23 0.45 -4.45 0.54
C VAL A 23 -1.05 -4.62 0.73
N ILE A 24 -1.51 -5.86 0.72
CA ILE A 24 -2.87 -6.23 1.11
C ILE A 24 -2.84 -6.74 2.54
N THR A 25 -3.66 -6.16 3.42
CA THR A 25 -3.80 -6.59 4.81
C THR A 25 -5.27 -6.63 5.22
N LEU A 26 -5.55 -7.13 6.43
CA LEU A 26 -6.88 -7.15 7.01
C LEU A 26 -7.33 -5.75 7.40
N SER A 27 -8.63 -5.48 7.33
CA SER A 27 -9.22 -4.19 7.77
C SER A 27 -8.95 -3.87 9.24
N THR A 28 -8.64 -4.90 10.05
CA THR A 28 -8.36 -4.78 11.48
C THR A 28 -6.86 -4.75 11.82
N ASP A 29 -5.96 -5.02 10.86
CA ASP A 29 -4.52 -4.97 11.14
C ASP A 29 -3.98 -3.55 11.01
N LEU A 30 -3.88 -2.86 12.14
CA LEU A 30 -3.38 -1.48 12.20
C LEU A 30 -1.86 -1.41 12.45
N THR A 31 -1.20 -2.56 12.61
CA THR A 31 0.22 -2.66 12.98
C THR A 31 1.11 -2.74 11.77
N ILE A 32 0.70 -3.49 10.73
CA ILE A 32 1.53 -3.78 9.56
C ILE A 32 2.02 -2.52 8.84
N GLU A 33 1.18 -1.47 8.74
CA GLU A 33 1.58 -0.19 8.14
C GLU A 33 2.72 0.49 8.89
N GLN A 34 2.72 0.38 10.22
CA GLN A 34 3.79 0.96 11.04
C GLN A 34 5.07 0.15 10.89
N ASP A 35 4.97 -1.17 10.81
CA ASP A 35 6.13 -2.06 10.71
C ASP A 35 6.81 -1.91 9.36
N TYR A 36 6.06 -1.86 8.25
CA TYR A 36 6.60 -1.51 6.94
C TYR A 36 7.27 -0.14 6.95
N ARG A 37 6.64 0.89 7.52
CA ARG A 37 7.26 2.22 7.61
C ARG A 37 8.57 2.24 8.38
N LYS A 38 8.69 1.42 9.44
CA LYS A 38 9.93 1.31 10.23
C LYS A 38 11.00 0.53 9.48
N VAL A 39 10.67 -0.64 8.94
CA VAL A 39 11.61 -1.54 8.27
C VAL A 39 12.12 -0.94 6.96
N CYS A 40 11.25 -0.26 6.22
CA CYS A 40 11.56 0.33 4.93
C CYS A 40 12.06 1.77 5.04
N TYR A 41 12.33 2.25 6.25
CA TYR A 41 12.83 3.61 6.46
C TYR A 41 14.13 3.84 5.69
N ASN A 42 14.21 4.96 4.97
CA ASN A 42 15.32 5.35 4.08
C ASN A 42 15.63 4.37 2.93
N LEU A 43 14.75 3.43 2.61
CA LEU A 43 14.86 2.65 1.38
C LEU A 43 14.20 3.40 0.22
N PRO A 44 14.69 3.25 -1.03
CA PRO A 44 14.12 3.88 -2.21
C PRO A 44 12.86 3.15 -2.70
N ILE A 45 11.86 3.01 -1.82
CA ILE A 45 10.61 2.30 -2.08
C ILE A 45 9.41 3.11 -1.62
N ASP A 46 8.36 3.09 -2.44
CA ASP A 46 7.04 3.61 -2.10
C ASP A 46 6.12 2.45 -1.73
N ILE A 47 5.39 2.59 -0.64
CA ILE A 47 4.55 1.52 -0.09
C ILE A 47 3.10 1.98 -0.09
N PHE A 48 2.24 1.17 -0.70
CA PHE A 48 0.81 1.43 -0.86
C PHE A 48 0.02 0.31 -0.23
N PHE A 49 -0.95 0.66 0.61
CA PHE A 49 -1.78 -0.30 1.33
C PHE A 49 -3.19 -0.30 0.78
N ASN A 50 -3.78 -1.48 0.68
CA ASN A 50 -5.22 -1.62 0.61
C ASN A 50 -5.67 -2.79 1.50
N ARG A 51 -6.95 -2.81 1.87
CA ARG A 51 -7.45 -3.66 2.95
C ARG A 51 -8.63 -4.49 2.50
N ILE A 52 -8.61 -5.77 2.86
CA ILE A 52 -9.78 -6.65 2.71
C ILE A 52 -10.59 -6.67 4.01
N PRO A 53 -11.92 -6.91 3.96
CA PRO A 53 -12.72 -7.02 5.17
C PRO A 53 -12.27 -8.21 6.03
N PHE A 54 -12.28 -8.03 7.35
CA PHE A 54 -12.09 -9.10 8.32
C PHE A 54 -13.42 -9.73 8.73
N LEU A 55 -13.57 -11.04 8.51
CA LEU A 55 -14.77 -11.79 8.88
C LEU A 55 -14.50 -12.71 10.08
N ASN A 56 -15.23 -12.48 11.17
CA ASN A 56 -15.13 -13.22 12.43
C ASN A 56 -16.43 -14.01 12.68
N PRO A 57 -16.40 -15.26 13.16
CA PRO A 57 -15.24 -16.08 13.52
C PRO A 57 -14.38 -16.50 12.32
N LEU A 58 -13.11 -16.81 12.56
CA LEU A 58 -12.16 -17.33 11.57
C LEU A 58 -12.50 -18.78 11.20
N THR A 59 -13.55 -18.96 10.40
CA THR A 59 -13.96 -20.25 9.84
C THR A 59 -13.49 -20.37 8.41
N HIS A 60 -13.32 -21.60 7.92
CA HIS A 60 -12.94 -21.86 6.53
C HIS A 60 -13.87 -21.15 5.52
N GLU A 61 -15.17 -21.15 5.77
CA GLU A 61 -16.14 -20.43 4.93
C GLU A 61 -15.89 -18.91 4.91
N ASN A 62 -15.60 -18.31 6.07
CA ASN A 62 -15.29 -16.89 6.15
C ASN A 62 -13.95 -16.55 5.48
N TYR A 63 -12.96 -17.45 5.54
CA TYR A 63 -11.71 -17.27 4.79
C TYR A 63 -11.93 -17.27 3.28
N ILE A 64 -12.77 -18.16 2.76
CA ILE A 64 -13.10 -18.18 1.33
C ILE A 64 -13.75 -16.84 0.93
N LYS A 65 -14.74 -16.37 1.70
CA LYS A 65 -15.39 -15.07 1.45
C LYS A 65 -14.40 -13.90 1.49
N MET A 66 -13.43 -13.93 2.42
CA MET A 66 -12.36 -12.93 2.47
C MET A 66 -11.44 -13.01 1.25
N ALA A 67 -11.15 -14.23 0.77
CA ALA A 67 -10.29 -14.46 -0.39
C ALA A 67 -10.90 -13.89 -1.68
N ASP A 68 -12.23 -13.91 -1.81
CA ASP A 68 -12.94 -13.34 -2.96
C ASP A 68 -12.66 -11.84 -3.14
N HIS A 69 -12.34 -11.12 -2.07
CA HIS A 69 -12.02 -9.69 -2.10
C HIS A 69 -10.58 -9.39 -2.55
N ILE A 70 -9.66 -10.36 -2.49
CA ILE A 70 -8.22 -10.12 -2.70
C ILE A 70 -7.93 -9.49 -4.07
N SER A 71 -8.46 -10.08 -5.15
CA SER A 71 -8.16 -9.64 -6.51
C SER A 71 -8.68 -8.22 -6.77
N GLU A 72 -9.91 -7.93 -6.34
CA GLU A 72 -10.51 -6.61 -6.48
C GLU A 72 -9.73 -5.55 -5.69
N THR A 73 -9.45 -5.83 -4.42
CA THR A 73 -8.69 -4.92 -3.54
C THR A 73 -7.27 -4.69 -4.05
N THR A 74 -6.61 -5.72 -4.60
CA THR A 74 -5.26 -5.59 -5.18
C THR A 74 -5.26 -4.65 -6.39
N ASN A 75 -6.23 -4.78 -7.28
CA ASN A 75 -6.37 -3.92 -8.46
C ASN A 75 -6.62 -2.43 -8.10
N GLN A 76 -7.09 -2.17 -6.88
CA GLN A 76 -7.39 -0.82 -6.39
C GLN A 76 -6.19 -0.13 -5.71
N ILE A 77 -5.08 -0.82 -5.45
CA ILE A 77 -3.90 -0.22 -4.78
C ILE A 77 -3.35 0.97 -5.59
N LEU A 78 -3.15 0.78 -6.89
CA LEU A 78 -2.62 1.77 -7.82
C LEU A 78 -3.23 1.52 -9.21
N PRO A 79 -4.48 1.96 -9.44
CA PRO A 79 -5.18 1.67 -10.70
C PRO A 79 -4.44 2.25 -11.90
N ASN A 80 -4.30 1.45 -12.96
CA ASN A 80 -3.60 1.80 -14.21
C ASN A 80 -2.11 2.10 -14.06
N GLU A 81 -1.52 1.76 -12.91
CA GLU A 81 -0.11 1.96 -12.62
C GLU A 81 0.59 0.62 -12.37
N LYS A 82 1.87 0.54 -12.74
CA LYS A 82 2.66 -0.66 -12.48
C LYS A 82 3.05 -0.71 -11.01
N VAL A 83 2.75 -1.83 -10.35
CA VAL A 83 3.26 -2.20 -9.04
C VAL A 83 4.35 -3.26 -9.24
N ASP A 84 5.51 -3.09 -8.62
CA ASP A 84 6.65 -4.00 -8.83
C ASP A 84 6.51 -5.28 -8.03
N VAL A 85 5.90 -5.21 -6.83
CA VAL A 85 5.61 -6.38 -6.00
C VAL A 85 4.36 -6.17 -5.16
N VAL A 86 3.62 -7.24 -4.91
CA VAL A 86 2.48 -7.26 -3.98
C VAL A 86 2.77 -8.24 -2.84
N HIS A 87 2.74 -7.76 -1.61
CA HIS A 87 2.73 -8.59 -0.41
C HIS A 87 1.30 -8.77 0.09
N MET A 88 0.98 -9.97 0.58
CA MET A 88 -0.31 -10.27 1.15
C MET A 88 -0.13 -10.77 2.58
N ASP A 89 -0.55 -9.93 3.51
CA ASP A 89 -0.56 -10.17 4.95
C ASP A 89 -1.94 -10.71 5.37
N VAL A 90 -2.29 -11.87 4.83
CA VAL A 90 -3.51 -12.59 5.21
C VAL A 90 -3.17 -14.08 5.35
N PRO A 91 -3.72 -14.80 6.35
CA PRO A 91 -3.37 -16.19 6.59
C PRO A 91 -4.06 -17.13 5.60
N LEU A 92 -3.58 -17.15 4.34
CA LEU A 92 -4.04 -18.06 3.29
C LEU A 92 -3.76 -19.53 3.58
N ALA A 93 -2.91 -19.84 4.57
CA ALA A 93 -2.66 -21.21 5.02
C ALA A 93 -3.96 -21.95 5.42
N GLN A 94 -5.03 -21.21 5.73
CA GLN A 94 -6.34 -21.77 6.10
C GLN A 94 -7.26 -22.08 4.90
N LEU A 95 -6.83 -21.76 3.68
CA LEU A 95 -7.56 -22.07 2.44
C LEU A 95 -7.12 -23.40 1.80
N LYS A 96 -6.09 -24.05 2.34
CA LYS A 96 -5.57 -25.33 1.86
C LYS A 96 -6.13 -26.52 2.61
#